data_AF-A0A924CBR0-F1
#
_entry.id   AF-A0A924CBR0-F1
#
_cell.length_a   1.000
_cell.length_b   1.000
_cell.length_c   1.000
_cell.angle_alpha   90.00
_cell.angle_beta   90.00
_cell.angle_gamma   90.00
#
_symmetry.space_group_name_H-M   'P 1'
#
loop_
_entity.id
_entity.type
_entity.pdbx_description
1 polymer ?
#
loop_
_entity_poly.entity_id
_entity_poly.type
_entity_poly.pdbx_seq_one_letter_code
_entity_poly.pdbx_strand_id
1 'polypeptide(L)'
;MNKPILPSTLYFIIAVVLLLSSCKDDRYLIIPPPIEDHSSFTETFDTTASALARGWRIFNRSVPSGLSVWQDGGGNPAFFSAYQNSGSNAGFIGTDRLSTSADKGIISQWLVSPLLLMQNEDRIIFYTKALKLPGYVDDDLNDSTDFANRLQLLINIQNDSAALVGGGESTGSFTTVTNPAIDINPAYYEWHNTPGSYPIDKGPASTAITIAQAYPTEWTRFEGKITGLAKPTNGRFAFRYFIKGGGSAGRGSGIGIDEVTYISISKK
;
A
#
# COMPACT_ATOMS: atom_id res chain seq x y z
N MET A 1 70.84 -21.25 -69.95
CA MET A 1 70.30 -21.82 -68.70
C MET A 1 69.35 -20.81 -68.08
N ASN A 2 68.21 -21.29 -67.58
CA ASN A 2 67.16 -20.61 -66.79
C ASN A 2 65.98 -19.94 -67.53
N LYS A 3 65.02 -20.83 -67.88
CA LYS A 3 63.57 -20.88 -67.57
C LYS A 3 62.61 -19.69 -67.90
N PRO A 4 61.35 -19.99 -68.31
CA PRO A 4 60.36 -19.04 -68.81
C PRO A 4 59.45 -18.50 -67.68
N ILE A 5 58.78 -17.35 -67.90
CA ILE A 5 57.75 -16.83 -66.99
C ILE A 5 56.56 -16.29 -67.81
N LEU A 6 55.41 -16.96 -67.66
CA LEU A 6 54.08 -16.53 -68.09
C LEU A 6 53.65 -15.26 -67.33
N PRO A 7 52.93 -14.30 -67.94
CA PRO A 7 52.20 -13.30 -67.18
C PRO A 7 50.86 -13.87 -66.71
N SER A 8 50.61 -13.83 -65.40
CA SER A 8 49.33 -14.19 -64.79
C SER A 8 48.28 -13.12 -65.03
N THR A 9 47.16 -13.48 -65.64
CA THR A 9 45.96 -12.65 -65.74
C THR A 9 45.30 -12.51 -64.37
N LEU A 10 45.31 -11.28 -63.82
CA LEU A 10 44.65 -10.93 -62.56
C LEU A 10 43.19 -10.53 -62.86
N TYR A 11 42.22 -11.33 -62.38
CA TYR A 11 40.79 -10.98 -62.43
C TYR A 11 40.47 -9.91 -61.37
N PHE A 12 39.99 -8.75 -61.80
CA PHE A 12 39.45 -7.71 -60.92
C PHE A 12 37.97 -8.04 -60.62
N ILE A 13 37.66 -8.44 -59.39
CA ILE A 13 36.28 -8.57 -58.92
C ILE A 13 35.85 -7.20 -58.37
N ILE A 14 34.94 -6.54 -59.09
CA ILE A 14 34.27 -5.33 -58.61
C ILE A 14 33.11 -5.78 -57.70
N ALA A 15 33.27 -5.60 -56.39
CA ALA A 15 32.17 -5.77 -55.43
C ALA A 15 31.32 -4.49 -55.40
N VAL A 16 30.13 -4.56 -56.00
CA VAL A 16 29.11 -3.50 -55.89
C VAL A 16 28.46 -3.62 -54.52
N VAL A 17 28.78 -2.69 -53.61
CA VAL A 17 28.10 -2.56 -52.32
C VAL A 17 26.81 -1.78 -52.55
N LEU A 18 25.67 -2.48 -52.60
CA LEU A 18 24.34 -1.88 -52.56
C LEU A 18 24.06 -1.38 -51.14
N LEU A 19 24.11 -0.07 -50.93
CA LEU A 19 23.57 0.57 -49.74
C LEU A 19 22.04 0.57 -49.85
N LEU A 20 21.39 -0.42 -49.24
CA LEU A 20 19.95 -0.40 -49.02
C LEU A 20 19.67 0.62 -47.90
N SER A 21 19.32 1.86 -48.29
CA SER A 21 18.72 2.81 -47.36
C SER A 21 17.27 2.38 -47.14
N SER A 22 17.01 1.76 -45.99
CA SER A 22 15.67 1.44 -45.52
C SER A 22 14.99 2.75 -45.11
N CYS A 23 14.14 3.32 -45.98
CA CYS A 23 13.22 4.39 -45.61
C CYS A 23 12.09 3.82 -44.72
N LYS A 24 12.44 3.31 -43.54
CA LYS A 24 11.45 3.04 -42.49
C LYS A 24 11.23 4.36 -41.78
N ASP A 25 9.97 4.80 -41.72
CA ASP A 25 9.62 6.05 -41.07
C ASP A 25 9.77 5.89 -39.56
N ASP A 26 11.01 6.02 -39.06
CA ASP A 26 11.36 5.85 -37.65
C ASP A 26 10.89 7.02 -36.79
N ARG A 27 10.07 7.95 -37.32
CA ARG A 27 9.47 9.05 -36.56
C ARG A 27 8.62 8.55 -35.40
N TYR A 28 8.07 7.33 -35.48
CA TYR A 28 7.36 6.70 -34.35
C TYR A 28 8.29 6.31 -33.19
N LEU A 29 9.60 6.12 -33.42
CA LEU A 29 10.58 5.90 -32.36
C LEU A 29 10.97 7.21 -31.64
N ILE A 30 10.61 8.36 -32.21
CA ILE A 30 10.80 9.70 -31.65
C ILE A 30 9.55 10.17 -30.89
N ILE A 31 8.42 9.49 -31.07
CA ILE A 31 7.27 9.64 -30.19
C ILE A 31 7.69 8.93 -28.89
N PRO A 32 7.94 9.64 -27.77
CA PRO A 32 8.11 8.95 -26.50
C PRO A 32 6.89 8.04 -26.33
N PRO A 33 7.06 6.80 -25.85
CA PRO A 33 5.91 5.93 -25.61
C PRO A 33 4.86 6.75 -24.83
N PRO A 34 3.56 6.66 -25.19
CA PRO A 34 2.52 7.30 -24.39
C PRO A 34 2.82 6.98 -22.93
N ILE A 35 2.97 8.00 -22.09
CA ILE A 35 3.16 7.77 -20.65
C ILE A 35 1.89 7.02 -20.22
N GLU A 36 1.99 5.71 -19.97
CA GLU A 36 0.90 4.93 -19.39
C GLU A 36 0.74 5.39 -17.93
N ASP A 37 -0.01 6.47 -17.74
CA ASP A 37 -0.41 6.98 -16.42
C ASP A 37 -1.87 6.60 -16.12
N HIS A 38 -2.29 5.41 -16.53
CA HIS A 38 -3.63 4.88 -16.27
C HIS A 38 -3.61 3.38 -15.98
N SER A 39 -2.45 2.80 -15.70
CA SER A 39 -2.30 1.36 -15.54
C SER A 39 -2.71 0.93 -14.14
N SER A 40 -3.82 0.19 -14.08
CA SER A 40 -4.20 -0.60 -12.90
C SER A 40 -3.03 -1.47 -12.47
N PHE A 41 -2.84 -1.64 -11.16
CA PHE A 41 -1.78 -2.48 -10.60
C PHE A 41 -2.26 -3.24 -9.38
N THR A 42 -1.55 -4.31 -9.04
CA THR A 42 -1.67 -5.01 -7.76
C THR A 42 -0.31 -5.04 -7.07
N GLU A 43 -0.29 -4.68 -5.79
CA GLU A 43 0.83 -4.78 -4.88
C GLU A 43 0.55 -5.88 -3.85
N THR A 44 1.32 -6.96 -3.91
CA THR A 44 1.23 -8.12 -3.01
C THR A 44 2.15 -8.01 -1.80
N PHE A 45 3.01 -6.98 -1.75
CA PHE A 45 3.99 -6.79 -0.68
C PHE A 45 4.87 -8.01 -0.39
N ASP A 46 5.31 -8.73 -1.44
CA ASP A 46 6.27 -9.85 -1.32
C ASP A 46 7.47 -9.46 -0.46
N THR A 47 7.94 -8.22 -0.62
CA THR A 47 8.81 -7.52 0.34
C THR A 47 8.52 -6.02 0.34
N THR A 48 8.72 -5.39 1.49
CA THR A 48 8.67 -3.94 1.70
C THR A 48 9.73 -3.24 0.85
N ALA A 49 10.92 -3.85 0.70
CA ALA A 49 11.98 -3.31 -0.14
C ALA A 49 11.54 -3.17 -1.61
N SER A 50 10.88 -4.20 -2.16
CA SER A 50 10.34 -4.16 -3.52
C SER A 50 9.22 -3.12 -3.66
N ALA A 51 8.33 -3.00 -2.68
CA ALA A 51 7.29 -1.97 -2.68
C ALA A 51 7.88 -0.56 -2.66
N LEU A 52 8.88 -0.30 -1.82
CA LEU A 52 9.59 0.99 -1.78
C LEU A 52 10.27 1.32 -3.12
N ALA A 53 10.88 0.31 -3.75
CA ALA A 53 11.47 0.44 -5.10
C ALA A 53 10.41 0.78 -6.17
N ARG A 54 9.17 0.29 -6.00
CA ARG A 54 8.01 0.65 -6.85
C ARG A 54 7.37 2.00 -6.53
N GLY A 55 7.88 2.74 -5.53
CA GLY A 55 7.45 4.11 -5.26
C GLY A 55 6.56 4.28 -4.04
N TRP A 56 6.28 3.21 -3.29
CA TRP A 56 5.65 3.33 -1.97
C TRP A 56 6.53 4.10 -1.00
N ARG A 57 5.92 4.81 -0.04
CA ARG A 57 6.64 5.58 0.98
C ARG A 57 6.02 5.35 2.35
N ILE A 58 6.86 5.34 3.38
CA ILE A 58 6.45 5.04 4.76
C ILE A 58 6.80 6.24 5.63
N PHE A 59 5.88 6.65 6.50
CA PHE A 59 6.10 7.74 7.43
C PHE A 59 5.53 7.42 8.81
N ASN A 60 6.40 7.45 9.82
CA ASN A 60 5.97 7.50 11.21
C ASN A 60 5.70 8.93 11.63
N ARG A 61 4.44 9.28 11.85
CA ARG A 61 4.02 10.58 12.39
C ARG A 61 3.30 10.41 13.73
N SER A 62 3.59 9.32 14.43
CA SER A 62 3.11 9.06 15.77
C SER A 62 3.71 10.05 16.77
N VAL A 63 3.02 10.27 17.89
CA VAL A 63 3.41 11.22 18.92
C VAL A 63 3.39 10.52 20.28
N PRO A 64 4.57 10.29 20.89
CA PRO A 64 5.92 10.38 20.31
C PRO A 64 6.14 9.29 19.24
N SER A 65 7.12 9.49 18.36
CA SER A 65 7.50 8.47 17.36
C SER A 65 8.15 7.28 18.04
N GLY A 66 7.72 6.08 17.66
CA GLY A 66 8.33 4.81 18.04
C GLY A 66 9.28 4.28 16.97
N LEU A 67 9.76 3.07 17.20
CA LEU A 67 10.71 2.38 16.31
C LEU A 67 10.02 1.54 15.23
N SER A 68 8.78 1.07 15.48
CA SER A 68 8.05 0.28 14.50
C SER A 68 7.50 1.16 13.37
N VAL A 69 7.50 0.61 12.16
CA VAL A 69 7.01 1.21 10.92
C VAL A 69 6.26 0.15 10.12
N TRP A 70 5.72 0.51 8.96
CA TRP A 70 5.29 -0.51 8.01
C TRP A 70 6.50 -1.35 7.56
N GLN A 71 6.41 -2.68 7.68
CA GLN A 71 7.53 -3.61 7.48
C GLN A 71 7.05 -4.98 6.98
N ASP A 72 7.99 -5.87 6.66
CA ASP A 72 7.71 -7.25 6.22
C ASP A 72 6.97 -8.02 7.32
N GLY A 73 5.64 -8.09 7.22
CA GLY A 73 4.79 -8.77 8.20
C GLY A 73 4.86 -10.30 8.10
N GLY A 74 5.17 -10.79 6.90
CA GLY A 74 5.43 -12.20 6.61
C GLY A 74 6.87 -12.65 6.83
N GLY A 75 7.74 -11.78 7.38
CA GLY A 75 9.14 -12.09 7.67
C GLY A 75 9.29 -13.18 8.75
N ASN A 76 10.52 -13.49 9.18
CA ASN A 76 10.75 -14.45 10.28
C ASN A 76 11.15 -13.71 11.57
N PRO A 77 10.37 -13.79 12.67
CA PRO A 77 9.07 -14.45 12.79
C PRO A 77 7.94 -13.64 12.15
N ALA A 78 6.95 -14.33 11.58
CA ALA A 78 5.81 -13.68 10.93
C ALA A 78 4.84 -13.15 11.99
N PHE A 79 4.19 -12.02 11.72
CA PHE A 79 3.11 -11.51 12.56
C PHE A 79 1.93 -12.49 12.54
N PHE A 80 1.57 -12.98 11.36
CA PHE A 80 0.58 -14.02 11.09
C PHE A 80 0.72 -14.52 9.64
N SER A 81 -0.09 -15.49 9.22
CA SER A 81 -0.09 -15.97 7.82
C SER A 81 -0.58 -14.89 6.84
N ALA A 82 0.12 -14.73 5.71
CA ALA A 82 -0.27 -13.82 4.62
C ALA A 82 -1.60 -14.22 3.97
N TYR A 83 -2.24 -13.28 3.27
CA TYR A 83 -3.49 -13.54 2.55
C TYR A 83 -3.21 -14.41 1.32
N GLN A 84 -2.22 -14.01 0.51
CA GLN A 84 -1.71 -14.82 -0.59
C GLN A 84 -0.41 -15.51 -0.21
N ASN A 85 -0.34 -16.82 -0.44
CA ASN A 85 0.84 -17.65 -0.13
C ASN A 85 1.46 -18.28 -1.39
N SER A 86 1.26 -17.69 -2.57
CA SER A 86 1.78 -18.24 -3.83
C SER A 86 3.24 -17.85 -4.08
N GLY A 87 4.18 -18.31 -3.26
CA GLY A 87 5.61 -18.06 -3.48
C GLY A 87 6.52 -18.44 -2.31
N SER A 88 7.83 -18.20 -2.47
CA SER A 88 8.85 -18.41 -1.42
C SER A 88 8.86 -17.30 -0.36
N ASN A 89 8.18 -16.17 -0.61
CA ASN A 89 7.87 -15.14 0.37
C ASN A 89 6.36 -15.02 0.48
N ALA A 90 5.80 -15.53 1.58
CA ALA A 90 4.44 -15.26 2.01
C ALA A 90 4.36 -13.84 2.58
N GLY A 91 4.57 -12.83 1.73
CA GLY A 91 4.71 -11.44 2.13
C GLY A 91 3.37 -10.75 2.35
N PHE A 92 3.34 -9.83 3.30
CA PHE A 92 2.37 -8.75 3.42
C PHE A 92 3.07 -7.63 4.18
N ILE A 93 2.51 -6.42 4.16
CA ILE A 93 3.09 -5.31 4.92
C ILE A 93 2.32 -5.12 6.23
N GLY A 94 3.04 -5.07 7.35
CA GLY A 94 2.46 -4.98 8.68
C GLY A 94 3.02 -3.82 9.48
N THR A 95 2.27 -3.37 10.48
CA THR A 95 2.74 -2.42 11.49
C THR A 95 2.06 -2.69 12.82
N ASP A 96 2.60 -2.14 13.91
CA ASP A 96 2.15 -2.47 15.26
C ASP A 96 2.11 -1.26 16.21
N ARG A 97 1.65 -1.52 17.43
CA ARG A 97 1.50 -0.56 18.52
C ARG A 97 2.79 0.18 18.92
N LEU A 98 3.97 -0.36 18.61
CA LEU A 98 5.28 0.28 18.82
C LEU A 98 5.61 1.33 17.76
N SER A 99 4.65 1.66 16.88
CA SER A 99 4.68 2.88 16.07
C SER A 99 4.81 4.13 16.93
N THR A 100 4.37 4.09 18.18
CA THR A 100 4.71 5.09 19.20
C THR A 100 5.64 4.50 20.25
N SER A 101 6.53 5.33 20.81
CA SER A 101 7.43 4.96 21.92
C SER A 101 6.80 5.18 23.30
N ALA A 102 5.60 5.77 23.37
CA ALA A 102 4.91 5.97 24.63
C ALA A 102 4.17 4.71 25.09
N ASP A 103 3.93 4.63 26.39
CA ASP A 103 2.99 3.68 26.97
C ASP A 103 1.56 3.91 26.44
N LYS A 104 1.16 5.18 26.34
CA LYS A 104 -0.12 5.64 25.77
C LYS A 104 0.09 6.94 25.00
N GLY A 105 0.41 6.84 23.72
CA GLY A 105 0.58 7.95 22.78
C GLY A 105 -0.49 7.98 21.68
N ILE A 106 -0.22 8.72 20.62
CA ILE A 106 -1.02 8.71 19.39
C ILE A 106 -0.22 8.03 18.30
N ILE A 107 -0.68 6.88 17.82
CA ILE A 107 -0.16 6.21 16.64
C ILE A 107 -0.73 6.90 15.40
N SER A 108 0.15 7.26 14.47
CA SER A 108 -0.21 7.79 13.15
C SER A 108 0.84 7.33 12.15
N GLN A 109 0.73 6.07 11.73
CA GLN A 109 1.68 5.41 10.85
C GLN A 109 1.12 5.32 9.43
N TRP A 110 1.89 5.78 8.45
CA TRP A 110 1.43 5.97 7.08
C TRP A 110 2.17 5.09 6.08
N LEU A 111 1.41 4.45 5.20
CA LEU A 111 1.88 3.79 3.99
C LEU A 111 1.24 4.49 2.78
N VAL A 112 2.05 5.18 1.98
CA VAL A 112 1.60 6.04 0.89
C VAL A 112 1.94 5.39 -0.46
N SER A 113 0.96 5.33 -1.36
CA SER A 113 1.09 4.74 -2.70
C SER A 113 2.14 5.47 -3.56
N PRO A 114 2.58 4.86 -4.66
CA PRO A 114 3.17 5.57 -5.80
C PRO A 114 2.25 6.70 -6.32
N LEU A 115 2.80 7.60 -7.14
CA LEU A 115 2.02 8.66 -7.79
C LEU A 115 1.12 8.04 -8.84
N LEU A 116 -0.13 8.46 -8.89
CA LEU A 116 -1.14 7.95 -9.82
C LEU A 116 -1.93 9.12 -10.38
N LEU A 117 -2.27 9.07 -11.66
CA LEU A 117 -3.37 9.88 -12.19
C LEU A 117 -4.70 9.22 -11.81
N MET A 118 -5.44 9.90 -10.94
CA MET A 118 -6.71 9.44 -10.37
C MET A 118 -7.89 10.16 -11.00
N GLN A 119 -8.99 9.46 -11.16
CA GLN A 119 -10.28 10.01 -11.60
C GLN A 119 -11.44 9.37 -10.83
N ASN A 120 -12.62 9.98 -10.96
CA ASN A 120 -13.83 9.40 -10.36
C ASN A 120 -14.09 8.01 -10.92
N GLU A 121 -14.61 7.12 -10.07
CA GLU A 121 -14.90 5.71 -10.33
C GLU A 121 -13.67 4.77 -10.37
N ASP A 122 -12.45 5.28 -10.28
CA ASP A 122 -11.28 4.44 -9.98
C ASP A 122 -11.44 3.80 -8.60
N ARG A 123 -10.85 2.63 -8.40
CA ARG A 123 -11.06 1.81 -7.19
C ARG A 123 -9.75 1.44 -6.53
N ILE A 124 -9.75 1.46 -5.21
CA ILE A 124 -8.68 0.95 -4.36
C ILE A 124 -9.27 -0.22 -3.56
N ILE A 125 -8.75 -1.41 -3.80
CA ILE A 125 -9.16 -2.66 -3.16
C ILE A 125 -7.97 -3.17 -2.36
N PHE A 126 -8.22 -3.69 -1.16
CA PHE A 126 -7.16 -4.26 -0.33
C PHE A 126 -7.73 -5.22 0.71
N TYR A 127 -6.86 -6.02 1.30
CA TYR A 127 -7.19 -6.90 2.42
C TYR A 127 -6.46 -6.44 3.66
N THR A 128 -7.14 -6.51 4.82
CA THR A 128 -6.50 -6.23 6.09
C THR A 128 -6.94 -7.20 7.18
N LYS A 129 -6.06 -7.40 8.16
CA LYS A 129 -6.24 -8.27 9.31
C LYS A 129 -5.48 -7.73 10.50
N ALA A 130 -6.05 -7.88 11.69
CA ALA A 130 -5.39 -7.58 12.95
C ALA A 130 -4.50 -8.73 13.46
N LEU A 131 -3.43 -8.35 14.15
CA LEU A 131 -2.61 -9.24 14.97
C LEU A 131 -3.38 -9.62 16.24
N LYS A 132 -3.66 -10.90 16.41
CA LYS A 132 -4.22 -11.44 17.66
C LYS A 132 -3.09 -11.56 18.68
N LEU A 133 -3.12 -10.75 19.75
CA LEU A 133 -2.19 -10.86 20.87
C LEU A 133 -2.90 -11.53 22.07
N PRO A 134 -2.20 -12.41 22.82
CA PRO A 134 -2.70 -12.89 24.11
C PRO A 134 -3.02 -11.71 25.05
N GLY A 135 -4.22 -11.69 25.65
CA GLY A 135 -4.71 -10.57 26.47
C GLY A 135 -5.41 -9.43 25.71
N TYR A 136 -5.60 -9.56 24.39
CA TYR A 136 -6.47 -8.69 23.56
C TYR A 136 -7.69 -9.43 23.00
N VAL A 137 -7.75 -10.74 23.23
CA VAL A 137 -8.88 -11.60 22.89
C VAL A 137 -9.60 -11.83 24.21
N ASP A 138 -10.91 -11.65 24.23
CA ASP A 138 -11.71 -11.96 25.42
C ASP A 138 -11.49 -13.45 25.76
N ASP A 139 -10.83 -13.77 26.87
CA ASP A 139 -10.60 -15.17 27.27
C ASP A 139 -11.93 -15.90 27.57
N ASP A 140 -13.03 -15.16 27.76
CA ASP A 140 -14.35 -15.71 28.14
C ASP A 140 -15.30 -15.92 26.95
N LEU A 141 -14.99 -15.33 25.80
CA LEU A 141 -15.74 -15.50 24.57
C LEU A 141 -14.76 -16.02 23.53
N ASN A 142 -15.09 -17.10 22.84
CA ASN A 142 -14.33 -17.58 21.68
C ASN A 142 -14.42 -16.60 20.48
N ASP A 143 -14.40 -15.29 20.77
CA ASP A 143 -14.74 -14.14 19.96
C ASP A 143 -13.45 -13.51 19.45
N SER A 144 -13.20 -13.73 18.18
CA SER A 144 -12.07 -13.19 17.44
C SER A 144 -12.34 -11.74 17.03
N THR A 145 -12.86 -10.88 17.90
CA THR A 145 -13.22 -9.50 17.53
C THR A 145 -12.19 -8.51 18.05
N ASP A 146 -11.65 -7.67 17.17
CA ASP A 146 -10.69 -6.63 17.54
C ASP A 146 -11.36 -5.26 17.58
N PHE A 147 -11.54 -4.74 18.79
CA PHE A 147 -12.14 -3.44 18.99
C PHE A 147 -11.14 -2.29 19.06
N ALA A 148 -9.83 -2.56 19.02
CA ALA A 148 -8.79 -1.57 19.37
C ALA A 148 -8.07 -0.99 18.15
N ASN A 149 -7.87 -1.78 17.10
CA ASN A 149 -7.18 -1.33 15.89
C ASN A 149 -8.10 -0.51 14.98
N ARG A 150 -7.53 0.48 14.28
CA ARG A 150 -8.23 1.33 13.31
C ARG A 150 -7.33 1.64 12.12
N LEU A 151 -7.91 1.60 10.92
CA LEU A 151 -7.22 1.92 9.67
C LEU A 151 -8.06 2.86 8.81
N GLN A 152 -7.44 3.91 8.30
CA GLN A 152 -8.07 4.85 7.37
C GLN A 152 -7.45 4.71 5.98
N LEU A 153 -8.27 4.77 4.92
CA LEU A 153 -7.82 5.04 3.55
C LEU A 153 -8.08 6.51 3.24
N LEU A 154 -7.01 7.24 2.92
CA LEU A 154 -7.05 8.68 2.66
C LEU A 154 -6.35 8.99 1.34
N ILE A 155 -6.74 10.07 0.67
CA ILE A 155 -6.21 10.45 -0.64
C ILE A 155 -5.75 11.92 -0.61
N ASN A 156 -4.58 12.16 -1.19
CA ASN A 156 -4.08 13.49 -1.50
C ASN A 156 -4.20 13.73 -3.01
N ILE A 157 -5.06 14.70 -3.37
CA ILE A 157 -5.25 15.21 -4.74
C ILE A 157 -4.82 16.68 -4.87
N GLN A 158 -4.29 17.26 -3.79
CA GLN A 158 -3.90 18.67 -3.77
C GLN A 158 -2.51 18.87 -4.37
N ASN A 159 -1.68 17.83 -4.33
CA ASN A 159 -0.31 17.82 -4.82
C ASN A 159 0.21 16.37 -4.91
N ASP A 160 1.36 16.23 -5.56
CA ASP A 160 1.98 14.92 -5.86
C ASP A 160 2.86 14.39 -4.71
N SER A 161 2.94 15.10 -3.58
CA SER A 161 3.85 14.79 -2.48
C SER A 161 3.37 13.60 -1.66
N ALA A 162 4.28 12.66 -1.42
CA ALA A 162 4.08 11.60 -0.43
C ALA A 162 4.29 12.07 1.02
N ALA A 163 5.04 13.16 1.23
CA ALA A 163 5.54 13.55 2.56
C ALA A 163 4.61 14.51 3.32
N LEU A 164 3.55 15.03 2.68
CA LEU A 164 2.57 15.94 3.30
C LEU A 164 1.48 15.19 4.09
N VAL A 165 1.85 14.07 4.70
CA VAL A 165 1.05 13.37 5.70
C VAL A 165 1.02 14.15 7.02
N GLY A 166 -0.09 14.08 7.74
CA GLY A 166 -0.23 14.69 9.05
C GLY A 166 0.35 13.83 10.19
N GLY A 167 0.52 14.46 11.36
CA GLY A 167 1.00 13.79 12.57
C GLY A 167 0.06 13.96 13.76
N GLY A 168 0.21 13.07 14.73
CA GLY A 168 -0.75 12.95 15.83
C GLY A 168 -2.15 12.70 15.27
N GLU A 169 -3.07 13.66 15.45
CA GLU A 169 -4.45 13.55 14.95
C GLU A 169 -4.63 14.09 13.52
N SER A 170 -3.75 14.98 13.06
CA SER A 170 -3.88 15.64 11.75
C SER A 170 -3.66 14.66 10.60
N THR A 171 -4.38 14.83 9.49
CA THR A 171 -4.20 14.07 8.24
C THR A 171 -3.28 14.77 7.23
N GLY A 172 -2.88 16.02 7.49
CA GLY A 172 -2.11 16.81 6.52
C GLY A 172 -2.94 17.11 5.27
N SER A 173 -2.37 16.89 4.08
CA SER A 173 -3.07 17.08 2.79
C SER A 173 -3.97 15.91 2.39
N PHE A 174 -4.01 14.83 3.18
CA PHE A 174 -4.80 13.64 2.87
C PHE A 174 -6.22 13.78 3.43
N THR A 175 -7.21 13.42 2.62
CA THR A 175 -8.65 13.53 2.95
C THR A 175 -9.42 12.30 2.49
N THR A 176 -10.62 12.11 3.02
CA THR A 176 -11.52 11.04 2.57
C THR A 176 -12.29 11.49 1.33
N VAL A 177 -11.97 10.91 0.17
CA VAL A 177 -12.69 11.14 -1.10
C VAL A 177 -13.16 9.83 -1.75
N THR A 178 -13.25 8.75 -0.97
CA THR A 178 -13.84 7.49 -1.42
C THR A 178 -15.32 7.39 -1.04
N ASN A 179 -16.10 6.67 -1.85
CA ASN A 179 -17.46 6.25 -1.52
C ASN A 179 -17.60 4.72 -1.72
N PRO A 180 -17.77 3.93 -0.64
CA PRO A 180 -17.88 4.36 0.75
C PRO A 180 -16.58 4.97 1.29
N ALA A 181 -16.70 5.79 2.33
CA ALA A 181 -15.57 6.21 3.14
C ALA A 181 -14.98 4.98 3.86
N ILE A 182 -13.67 4.76 3.72
CA ILE A 182 -13.01 3.62 4.37
C ILE A 182 -12.26 4.12 5.62
N ASP A 183 -12.96 4.01 6.74
CA ASP A 183 -12.43 4.23 8.09
C ASP A 183 -12.87 3.02 8.93
N ILE A 184 -11.99 2.03 9.03
CA ILE A 184 -12.26 0.72 9.63
C ILE A 184 -12.13 0.85 11.13
N ASN A 185 -13.19 0.45 11.86
CA ASN A 185 -13.31 0.63 13.31
C ASN A 185 -13.14 2.10 13.76
N PRO A 186 -13.98 3.03 13.27
CA PRO A 186 -13.82 4.45 13.55
C PRO A 186 -14.15 4.80 15.02
N ALA A 187 -14.99 3.99 15.66
CA ALA A 187 -15.50 4.18 17.02
C ALA A 187 -14.66 3.48 18.11
N TYR A 188 -13.54 2.85 17.75
CA TYR A 188 -12.66 2.13 18.69
C TYR A 188 -12.39 2.94 19.98
N TYR A 189 -12.13 4.24 19.88
CA TYR A 189 -11.78 5.06 21.04
C TYR A 189 -12.96 5.29 21.99
N GLU A 190 -14.14 5.55 21.45
CA GLU A 190 -15.35 5.84 22.23
C GLU A 190 -15.84 4.61 22.98
N TRP A 191 -15.79 3.45 22.33
CA TRP A 191 -16.17 2.18 22.95
C TRP A 191 -15.36 1.86 24.20
N HIS A 192 -14.06 2.19 24.20
CA HIS A 192 -13.16 1.93 25.33
C HIS A 192 -13.16 3.04 26.40
N ASN A 193 -14.01 4.07 26.28
CA ASN A 193 -14.17 5.12 27.28
C ASN A 193 -15.60 5.17 27.86
N THR A 194 -16.46 4.22 27.49
CA THR A 194 -17.84 4.17 27.98
C THR A 194 -17.87 3.66 29.43
N PRO A 195 -18.61 4.30 30.36
CA PRO A 195 -18.75 3.81 31.73
C PRO A 195 -19.21 2.34 31.76
N GLY A 196 -18.44 1.47 32.42
CA GLY A 196 -18.69 0.02 32.45
C GLY A 196 -17.89 -0.79 31.43
N SER A 197 -17.03 -0.16 30.61
CA SER A 197 -16.01 -0.89 29.86
C SER A 197 -15.05 -1.58 30.85
N TYR A 198 -14.95 -2.90 30.72
CA TYR A 198 -13.96 -3.75 31.41
C TYR A 198 -12.54 -3.36 30.90
N PRO A 199 -11.39 -3.90 31.40
CA PRO A 199 -10.07 -3.29 31.18
C PRO A 199 -9.73 -3.03 29.70
N ILE A 200 -8.68 -2.24 29.42
CA ILE A 200 -8.28 -1.64 28.10
C ILE A 200 -8.49 -2.49 26.83
N ASP A 201 -8.59 -3.80 27.00
CA ASP A 201 -8.81 -4.91 26.09
C ASP A 201 -10.29 -5.30 25.80
N LYS A 202 -11.24 -5.06 26.72
CA LYS A 202 -12.66 -5.37 26.50
C LYS A 202 -13.39 -4.13 25.98
N GLY A 203 -13.66 -4.14 24.67
CA GLY A 203 -14.41 -3.10 23.95
C GLY A 203 -15.88 -2.97 24.40
N PRO A 204 -16.79 -2.50 23.52
CA PRO A 204 -18.20 -2.41 23.88
C PRO A 204 -18.79 -3.82 24.03
N ALA A 205 -20.02 -3.93 24.55
CA ALA A 205 -20.73 -5.21 24.51
C ALA A 205 -20.78 -5.76 23.07
N SER A 206 -20.40 -7.03 22.88
CA SER A 206 -20.45 -7.72 21.60
C SER A 206 -21.90 -7.89 21.15
N THR A 207 -22.33 -7.01 20.25
CA THR A 207 -23.62 -7.06 19.56
C THR A 207 -23.36 -7.24 18.07
N ALA A 208 -24.37 -7.68 17.31
CA ALA A 208 -24.22 -7.80 15.85
C ALA A 208 -23.76 -6.49 15.18
N ILE A 209 -24.15 -5.32 15.72
CA ILE A 209 -23.77 -4.01 15.20
C ILE A 209 -22.31 -3.69 15.54
N THR A 210 -21.89 -3.87 16.80
CA THR A 210 -20.53 -3.54 17.24
C THR A 210 -19.50 -4.49 16.62
N ILE A 211 -19.82 -5.78 16.47
CA ILE A 211 -18.97 -6.77 15.77
C ILE A 211 -18.78 -6.37 14.30
N ALA A 212 -19.85 -5.96 13.61
CA ALA A 212 -19.76 -5.55 12.21
C ALA A 212 -18.91 -4.27 11.99
N GLN A 213 -18.69 -3.49 13.05
CA GLN A 213 -17.90 -2.26 13.02
C GLN A 213 -16.47 -2.46 13.54
N ALA A 214 -16.18 -3.60 14.17
CA ALA A 214 -14.87 -3.91 14.71
C ALA A 214 -13.82 -4.14 13.60
N TYR A 215 -12.54 -4.11 13.98
CA TYR A 215 -11.46 -4.43 13.07
C TYR A 215 -11.46 -5.93 12.76
N PRO A 216 -11.28 -6.34 11.50
CA PRO A 216 -11.29 -7.75 11.13
C PRO A 216 -10.06 -8.49 11.67
N THR A 217 -10.29 -9.68 12.22
CA THR A 217 -9.22 -10.58 12.68
C THR A 217 -8.99 -11.76 11.74
N GLU A 218 -9.74 -11.81 10.64
CA GLU A 218 -9.46 -12.61 9.46
C GLU A 218 -9.27 -11.69 8.26
N TRP A 219 -8.50 -12.13 7.26
CA TRP A 219 -8.24 -11.31 6.07
C TRP A 219 -9.55 -10.91 5.40
N THR A 220 -9.84 -9.62 5.44
CA THR A 220 -11.12 -9.08 4.99
C THR A 220 -10.89 -8.03 3.92
N ARG A 221 -11.66 -8.14 2.82
CA ARG A 221 -11.59 -7.26 1.67
C ARG A 221 -12.31 -5.94 1.93
N PHE A 222 -11.68 -4.83 1.57
CA PHE A 222 -12.29 -3.50 1.52
C PHE A 222 -12.11 -2.90 0.11
N GLU A 223 -13.05 -2.03 -0.28
CA GLU A 223 -13.05 -1.36 -1.58
C GLU A 223 -13.52 0.09 -1.41
N GLY A 224 -12.64 1.04 -1.72
CA GLY A 224 -12.95 2.46 -1.81
C GLY A 224 -12.99 2.91 -3.27
N LYS A 225 -14.09 3.53 -3.68
CA LYS A 225 -14.23 4.12 -5.03
C LYS A 225 -13.99 5.62 -4.98
N ILE A 226 -13.08 6.15 -5.79
CA ILE A 226 -12.74 7.58 -5.84
C ILE A 226 -13.93 8.38 -6.36
N THR A 227 -14.27 9.48 -5.68
CA THR A 227 -15.39 10.37 -6.03
C THR A 227 -15.04 11.83 -5.76
N GLY A 228 -15.82 12.76 -6.33
CA GLY A 228 -15.71 14.19 -6.01
C GLY A 228 -14.56 14.94 -6.69
N LEU A 229 -13.82 14.31 -7.61
CA LEU A 229 -12.78 14.99 -8.39
C LEU A 229 -13.41 15.84 -9.50
N ALA A 230 -12.93 17.07 -9.67
CA ALA A 230 -13.36 17.97 -10.74
C ALA A 230 -12.87 17.53 -12.13
N LYS A 231 -11.70 16.88 -12.17
CA LYS A 231 -11.05 16.33 -13.37
C LYS A 231 -10.06 15.23 -12.95
N PRO A 232 -9.57 14.40 -13.88
CA PRO A 232 -8.42 13.54 -13.61
C PRO A 232 -7.26 14.35 -13.02
N THR A 233 -6.69 13.88 -11.92
CA THR A 233 -5.74 14.62 -11.08
C THR A 233 -4.65 13.69 -10.57
N ASN A 234 -3.39 14.14 -10.65
CA ASN A 234 -2.29 13.43 -10.02
C ASN A 234 -2.46 13.42 -8.50
N GLY A 235 -2.27 12.26 -7.90
CA GLY A 235 -2.48 12.08 -6.48
C GLY A 235 -1.90 10.80 -5.95
N ARG A 236 -2.04 10.62 -4.64
CA ARG A 236 -1.62 9.42 -3.91
C ARG A 236 -2.70 9.04 -2.94
N PHE A 237 -2.92 7.73 -2.77
CA PHE A 237 -3.70 7.23 -1.66
C PHE A 237 -2.75 6.76 -0.57
N ALA A 238 -3.26 6.66 0.65
CA ALA A 238 -2.47 6.24 1.79
C ALA A 238 -3.33 5.47 2.79
N PHE A 239 -2.70 4.46 3.38
CA PHE A 239 -3.22 3.77 4.54
C PHE A 239 -2.63 4.41 5.79
N ARG A 240 -3.50 4.78 6.73
CA ARG A 240 -3.11 5.33 8.02
C ARG A 240 -3.58 4.42 9.15
N TYR A 241 -2.64 3.78 9.82
CA TYR A 241 -2.89 3.13 11.10
C TYR A 241 -2.93 4.21 12.18
N PHE A 242 -4.11 4.43 12.77
CA PHE A 242 -4.39 5.58 13.62
C PHE A 242 -5.06 5.17 14.94
N ILE A 243 -4.34 5.35 16.05
CA ILE A 243 -4.83 4.98 17.39
C ILE A 243 -4.46 6.07 18.40
N LYS A 244 -5.43 6.52 19.20
CA LYS A 244 -5.30 7.41 20.34
C LYS A 244 -5.21 6.56 21.61
N GLY A 245 -4.21 6.87 22.44
CA GLY A 245 -3.88 6.07 23.61
C GLY A 245 -3.28 4.72 23.25
N GLY A 246 -2.64 4.58 22.08
CA GLY A 246 -1.92 3.37 21.66
C GLY A 246 -0.50 3.34 22.20
N GLY A 247 0.16 2.18 22.20
CA GLY A 247 1.54 2.06 22.71
C GLY A 247 1.77 0.81 23.56
N SER A 248 2.91 0.75 24.27
CA SER A 248 3.37 -0.42 25.04
C SER A 248 2.44 -0.85 26.18
N ALA A 249 1.63 0.06 26.72
CA ALA A 249 0.58 -0.24 27.71
C ALA A 249 -0.77 0.39 27.29
N GLY A 250 -0.91 0.64 25.99
CA GLY A 250 -2.04 1.31 25.38
C GLY A 250 -2.83 0.39 24.46
N ARG A 251 -3.78 1.00 23.75
CA ARG A 251 -4.67 0.37 22.78
C ARG A 251 -3.92 -0.13 21.54
N GLY A 252 -4.50 -1.12 20.87
CA GLY A 252 -4.03 -1.66 19.61
C GLY A 252 -2.97 -2.73 19.80
N SER A 253 -2.89 -3.62 18.81
CA SER A 253 -1.94 -4.71 18.74
C SER A 253 -0.99 -4.46 17.57
N GLY A 254 -1.50 -4.72 16.37
CA GLY A 254 -0.90 -4.44 15.07
C GLY A 254 -1.82 -4.93 13.96
N ILE A 255 -1.53 -4.52 12.73
CA ILE A 255 -2.34 -4.84 11.56
C ILE A 255 -1.45 -5.19 10.37
N GLY A 256 -2.02 -5.94 9.43
CA GLY A 256 -1.42 -6.25 8.14
C GLY A 256 -2.29 -5.76 7.00
N ILE A 257 -1.66 -5.37 5.90
CA ILE A 257 -2.31 -5.08 4.62
C ILE A 257 -1.67 -5.97 3.57
N ASP A 258 -2.52 -6.54 2.72
CA ASP A 258 -2.10 -7.40 1.61
C ASP A 258 -2.99 -7.15 0.38
N GLU A 259 -2.48 -7.54 -0.78
CA GLU A 259 -3.12 -7.48 -2.10
C GLU A 259 -3.85 -6.16 -2.36
N VAL A 260 -3.07 -5.07 -2.39
CA VAL A 260 -3.60 -3.75 -2.72
C VAL A 260 -3.70 -3.63 -4.24
N THR A 261 -4.92 -3.57 -4.75
CA THR A 261 -5.20 -3.35 -6.16
C THR A 261 -5.75 -1.94 -6.39
N TYR A 262 -5.09 -1.20 -7.27
CA TYR A 262 -5.65 0.01 -7.87
C TYR A 262 -6.22 -0.33 -9.25
N ILE A 263 -7.49 0.00 -9.47
CA ILE A 263 -8.15 -0.17 -10.76
C ILE A 263 -8.48 1.20 -11.32
N SER A 264 -7.79 1.58 -12.40
CA SER A 264 -8.12 2.73 -13.21
C SER A 264 -9.21 2.35 -14.20
N ILE A 265 -10.29 3.11 -14.25
CA ILE A 265 -11.32 2.92 -15.29
C ILE A 265 -10.86 3.59 -16.59
N SER A 266 -10.25 2.84 -17.51
CA SER A 266 -9.89 3.40 -18.82
C SER A 266 -11.09 4.07 -19.48
N LYS A 267 -10.96 5.33 -19.89
CA LYS A 267 -11.96 5.95 -20.76
C LYS A 267 -11.96 5.18 -22.09
N LYS A 268 -13.11 4.62 -22.45
CA LYS A 268 -13.38 4.28 -23.85
C LYS A 268 -13.44 5.55 -24.68
#